data_AF-A0A379ERL2-F1
#
_entry.id   AF-A0A379ERL2-F1
#
_cell.length_a   1.000
_cell.length_b   1.000
_cell.length_c   1.000
_cell.angle_alpha   90.00
_cell.angle_beta   90.00
_cell.angle_gamma   90.00
#
_symmetry.space_group_name_H-M   'P 1'
#
loop_
_entity.id
_entity.type
_entity.pdbx_description
1 polymer ?
#
loop_
_entity_poly.entity_id
_entity_poly.type
_entity_poly.pdbx_seq_one_letter_code
_entity_poly.pdbx_strand_id
1 'polypeptide(L)' 'MLASSYQVESDEGRAEVYAKLEQQLEKDAALVPMYYYVDPRMVKPYVKGFATKHPGKNYYLKDVYLIKQ' A
#
# COMPACT_ATOMS: atom_id res chain seq x y z
N MET A 1 -21.57 -2.60 8.49
CA MET A 1 -20.28 -2.87 9.17
C MET A 1 -19.12 -2.15 8.51
N LEU A 2 -18.97 -2.12 7.18
CA LEU A 2 -18.04 -1.19 6.52
C LEU A 2 -18.60 0.23 6.44
N ALA A 3 -19.89 0.38 6.13
CA ALA A 3 -20.54 1.70 6.02
C ALA A 3 -20.44 2.56 7.30
N SER A 4 -20.26 1.93 8.48
CA SER A 4 -20.06 2.64 9.74
C SER A 4 -18.69 3.33 9.84
N SER A 5 -17.67 2.92 9.07
CA SER A 5 -16.38 3.63 9.06
C SER A 5 -16.50 5.07 8.52
N TYR A 6 -17.49 5.34 7.67
CA TYR A 6 -17.78 6.68 7.15
C TYR A 6 -18.51 7.59 8.15
N GLN A 7 -19.02 7.03 9.24
CA GLN A 7 -19.79 7.76 10.25
C GLN A 7 -18.95 8.11 11.48
N VAL A 8 -17.74 7.55 11.60
CA VAL A 8 -16.84 7.78 12.74
C VAL A 8 -15.95 9.00 12.47
N GLU A 9 -15.96 9.95 13.40
CA GLU A 9 -15.28 11.24 13.24
C GLU A 9 -13.75 11.15 13.44
N SER A 10 -13.26 10.18 14.23
CA SER A 10 -11.82 10.03 14.54
C SER A 10 -11.12 8.94 13.73
N ASP A 11 -9.83 9.15 13.48
CA ASP A 11 -8.98 8.21 12.76
C ASP A 11 -8.78 6.92 13.55
N GLU A 12 -8.63 7.02 14.87
CA GLU A 12 -8.51 5.90 15.79
C GLU A 12 -9.78 5.04 15.78
N GLY A 13 -10.95 5.69 15.82
CA GLY A 13 -12.23 4.97 15.79
C GLY A 13 -12.45 4.26 14.45
N ARG A 14 -11.99 4.83 13.33
CA ARG A 14 -12.01 4.14 12.03
C ARG A 14 -11.07 2.94 11.99
N ALA A 15 -9.88 3.06 12.58
CA ALA A 15 -8.92 1.95 12.68
C ALA A 15 -9.50 0.76 13.46
N GLU A 16 -10.22 1.02 14.56
CA GLU A 16 -10.92 -0.03 15.31
C GLU A 16 -12.00 -0.73 14.49
N VAL A 17 -12.75 0.01 13.68
CA VAL A 17 -13.75 -0.57 12.78
C VAL A 17 -13.09 -1.48 11.74
N TYR A 18 -11.97 -1.06 11.15
CA TYR A 18 -11.23 -1.90 10.20
C TYR A 18 -10.69 -3.18 10.86
N ALA A 19 -10.14 -3.08 12.08
CA ALA A 19 -9.67 -4.25 12.82
C ALA A 19 -10.79 -5.28 13.08
N LYS A 20 -11.99 -4.80 13.43
CA LYS A 20 -13.17 -5.69 13.62
C LYS A 20 -13.61 -6.35 12.32
N LEU A 21 -13.51 -5.66 11.19
CA LEU A 21 -13.84 -6.21 9.87
C LEU A 21 -12.87 -7.31 9.44
N GLU A 22 -11.56 -7.10 9.64
CA GLU A 22 -10.55 -8.13 9.37
C GLU A 22 -10.78 -9.38 10.24
N GLN A 23 -11.13 -9.21 11.51
CA GLN A 23 -11.49 -10.34 12.38
C GLN A 23 -12.72 -11.11 11.89
N GLN A 24 -13.72 -10.41 11.35
CA GLN A 24 -14.89 -11.07 10.76
C GLN A 24 -14.50 -11.84 9.50
N LEU A 25 -13.65 -11.25 8.65
CA LEU A 25 -13.15 -11.86 7.43
C LEU A 25 -12.32 -13.13 7.71
N GLU A 26 -11.52 -13.12 8.77
CA GLU A 26 -10.76 -14.28 9.25
C GLU A 26 -11.70 -15.39 9.74
N LYS A 27 -12.74 -15.05 10.53
CA LYS A 27 -13.72 -16.02 11.04
C LYS A 27 -14.51 -16.70 9.94
N ASP A 28 -14.88 -15.94 8.92
CA ASP A 28 -15.63 -16.46 7.77
C ASP A 28 -14.74 -17.24 6.79
N ALA A 29 -13.41 -17.27 7.03
CA ALA A 29 -12.40 -17.96 6.22
C ALA A 29 -12.55 -17.69 4.71
N ALA A 30 -12.96 -16.47 4.34
CA ALA A 30 -13.30 -16.13 2.96
C ALA A 30 -12.07 -16.10 2.03
N LEU A 31 -10.86 -15.95 2.59
CA LEU A 31 -9.60 -15.92 1.86
C LEU A 31 -8.47 -16.54 2.70
N VAL A 32 -7.43 -17.02 2.01
CA VAL A 32 -6.21 -17.56 2.65
C VAL A 32 -5.04 -16.59 2.37
N PRO A 33 -4.66 -15.72 3.32
CA PRO A 33 -3.60 -14.75 3.11
C PRO A 33 -2.24 -15.43 3.27
N MET A 34 -1.40 -15.39 2.23
CA MET A 34 -0.09 -16.06 2.22
C MET A 34 1.08 -15.13 2.55
N TYR A 35 1.12 -13.93 1.96
CA TYR A 35 2.19 -12.96 2.20
C TYR A 35 1.79 -11.55 1.74
N TYR A 36 2.44 -10.54 2.33
CA TYR A 36 2.40 -9.17 1.85
C TYR A 36 3.51 -8.92 0.82
N TYR A 37 3.18 -8.23 -0.27
CA TYR A 37 4.08 -8.04 -1.39
C TYR A 37 5.24 -7.08 -1.07
N VAL A 38 6.47 -7.55 -1.29
CA VAL A 38 7.64 -6.69 -1.53
C VAL A 38 7.78 -6.43 -3.03
N ASP A 39 8.41 -5.32 -3.39
CA ASP A 39 8.58 -4.91 -4.79
C ASP A 39 10.07 -4.70 -5.13
N PRO A 40 10.85 -5.79 -5.21
CA PRO A 40 12.24 -5.71 -5.61
C PRO A 40 12.33 -5.42 -7.11
N ARG A 41 12.98 -4.32 -7.48
CA ARG A 41 13.20 -3.92 -8.88
C ARG A 41 14.67 -3.66 -9.12
N MET A 42 15.18 -4.08 -10.27
CA MET A 42 16.54 -3.76 -10.70
C MET A 42 16.54 -2.45 -11.48
N VAL A 43 17.18 -1.43 -10.92
CA VAL A 43 17.35 -0.11 -11.56
C VAL A 43 18.83 0.07 -11.88
N LYS A 44 19.14 0.45 -13.13
CA LYS A 44 20.53 0.69 -13.55
C LYS A 44 21.13 1.86 -12.76
N PRO A 45 22.43 1.84 -12.39
CA PRO A 45 23.03 2.89 -11.55
C PRO A 45 22.94 4.31 -12.14
N TYR A 46 22.88 4.42 -13.47
CA TYR A 46 22.78 5.68 -14.19
C TYR A 46 21.35 6.23 -14.30
N VAL A 47 20.34 5.53 -13.78
CA VAL A 47 18.95 6.01 -13.74
C VAL A 47 18.70 6.65 -12.37
N LYS A 48 18.39 7.94 -12.36
CA LYS A 48 18.08 8.72 -11.15
C LYS A 48 16.66 9.26 -11.21
N GLY A 49 16.13 9.63 -10.05
CA GLY A 49 14.76 10.15 -9.92
C GLY A 49 13.65 9.08 -9.97
N PHE A 50 14.01 7.79 -10.02
CA PHE A 50 13.04 6.72 -9.88
C PHE A 50 12.47 6.67 -8.46
N ALA A 51 11.14 6.84 -8.34
CA ALA A 51 10.44 6.87 -7.07
C ALA A 51 10.39 5.47 -6.43
N THR A 52 11.37 5.14 -5.59
CA THR A 52 11.45 3.85 -4.88
C THR A 52 10.62 3.81 -3.59
N LYS A 53 10.27 4.97 -3.02
CA LYS A 53 9.58 5.10 -1.73
C LYS A 53 8.11 5.51 -1.84
N HIS A 54 7.56 5.59 -3.04
CA HIS A 54 6.16 5.99 -3.21
C HIS A 54 5.24 4.85 -2.75
N PRO A 55 4.36 5.04 -1.74
CA PRO A 55 3.55 3.96 -1.17
C PRO A 55 2.58 3.35 -2.19
N GLY A 56 2.05 4.17 -3.10
CA GLY A 56 1.24 3.70 -4.24
C GLY A 56 2.03 3.09 -5.39
N LYS A 57 3.36 2.93 -5.27
CA LYS A 57 4.27 2.35 -6.29
C LYS A 57 4.29 3.03 -7.66
N ASN A 58 3.60 4.15 -7.82
CA ASN A 58 3.59 4.97 -9.01
C ASN A 58 4.91 5.72 -9.18
N TYR A 59 5.40 5.79 -10.42
CA TYR A 59 6.52 6.61 -10.83
C TYR A 59 6.14 7.33 -12.13
N TYR A 60 6.66 8.54 -12.31
CA TYR A 60 6.40 9.33 -13.51
C TYR A 60 7.70 9.52 -14.27
N LEU A 61 7.66 9.29 -15.58
CA LEU A 61 8.85 9.39 -16.43
C LEU A 61 9.45 10.81 -16.46
N LYS A 62 8.63 11.84 -16.22
CA LYS A 62 9.10 13.23 -16.10
C LYS A 62 10.10 13.44 -14.96
N ASP A 63 10.03 12.61 -13.91
CA ASP A 63 10.88 12.71 -12.73
C ASP A 63 12.14 11.84 -12.86
N VAL A 64 12.20 10.98 -13.89
CA VAL A 64 13.31 10.07 -14.14
C VAL A 64 14.27 10.67 -15.15
N TYR A 65 15.57 10.64 -14.86
CA TYR A 65 16.61 11.13 -15.75
C TYR A 65 17.83 10.21 -15.76
N LEU A 66 18.60 10.32 -16.84
CA LEU A 66 19.81 9.54 -17.06
C LEU A 66 21.03 10.42 -16.75
N ILE A 67 21.94 9.92 -15.93
CA ILE A 67 23.25 10.53 -15.73
C ILE A 67 24.27 9.90 -16.69
N LYS A 68 25.18 10.72 -17.22
CA LYS A 68 26.31 10.23 -18.01
C LYS A 68 27.25 9.44 -17.07
N GLN A 69 27.68 8.26 -17.52
CA GLN A 69 28.70 7.47 -16.82
C GLN A 69 30.09 8.09 -17.00
#